data_AF-A0A0G4F7W5-F1
#
_entry.id   AF-A0A0G4F7W5-F1
#
_cell.length_a   1.000
_cell.length_b   1.000
_cell.length_c   1.000
_cell.angle_alpha   90.00
_cell.angle_beta   90.00
_cell.angle_gamma   90.00
#
_symmetry.space_group_name_H-M   'P 1'
#
loop_
_entity.id
_entity.type
_entity.pdbx_description
1 polymer ?
#
loop_
_entity_poly.entity_id
_entity_poly.type
_entity_poly.pdbx_seq_one_letter_code
_entity_poly.pdbx_strand_id
1 'polypeptide(L)'
;MTPTACFFLLLSVTAAAEFVGGLSRRLLGEAELQQENHQLQVDNDLAERQKRVCDEVKKGPKSTRHIRVRAILEETEEPMSTHMWCQVGWFQRATPLDYAAAFNDMATAEMLLEHGALVNTDSFRNRHPLFNTMAGDPPAPSPAFELVELLLDHGSDVSKTDNCPLSGGQTALHAAAMIGRNDIVELLLSGGADVNPGTNSGGRTPLLYAIYEKSTDVARTLIEAGADVNTTDSDGDTALHNTAIYGLPEVIGLLLENGHRVDIHPLNNKGQTALDIAAEESTDRRDSPCTECVTLLEGAVDAAEAEGEGEKVLSSSDDFAEAVMIGEGGE
;
A
#
# COMPACT_ATOMS: atom_id res chain seq x y z
N MET A 1 53.32 64.88 31.03
CA MET A 1 53.53 63.50 31.56
C MET A 1 54.91 63.05 31.14
N THR A 2 55.68 62.41 32.03
CA THR A 2 56.96 61.81 31.64
C THR A 2 56.71 60.63 30.71
N PRO A 3 57.65 60.28 29.80
CA PRO A 3 57.52 59.12 28.92
C PRO A 3 57.22 57.83 29.71
N THR A 4 57.78 57.73 30.93
CA THR A 4 57.51 56.65 31.88
C THR A 4 56.06 56.60 32.36
N ALA A 5 55.44 57.73 32.68
CA ALA A 5 54.04 57.77 33.12
C ALA A 5 53.05 57.38 32.00
N CYS A 6 53.33 57.76 30.75
CA CYS A 6 52.55 57.30 29.59
C CYS A 6 52.69 55.79 29.35
N PHE A 7 53.88 55.22 29.55
CA PHE A 7 54.12 53.79 29.41
C PHE A 7 53.35 52.96 30.45
N PHE A 8 53.33 53.39 31.72
CA PHE A 8 52.55 52.73 32.77
C PHE A 8 51.05 52.79 32.53
N LEU A 9 50.53 53.93 32.03
CA LEU A 9 49.11 54.04 31.68
C LEU A 9 48.75 53.15 30.50
N LEU A 10 49.57 53.10 29.45
CA LEU A 10 49.34 52.20 28.32
C LEU A 10 49.34 50.72 28.76
N LEU A 11 50.31 50.31 29.59
CA LEU A 11 50.35 48.97 30.17
C LEU A 11 49.11 48.65 31.02
N SER A 12 48.61 49.63 31.78
CA SER A 12 47.40 49.44 32.59
C SER A 12 46.13 49.30 31.75
N VAL A 13 46.04 50.03 30.64
CA VAL A 13 44.90 49.97 29.70
C VAL A 13 44.93 48.67 28.91
N THR A 14 46.10 48.20 28.46
CA THR A 14 46.23 46.91 27.78
C THR A 14 45.90 45.75 28.72
N ALA A 15 46.40 45.79 29.96
CA ALA A 15 46.07 44.77 30.97
C ALA A 15 44.58 44.74 31.31
N ALA A 16 43.92 45.90 31.41
CA ALA A 16 42.49 45.99 31.62
C ALA A 16 41.69 45.45 30.42
N ALA A 17 42.11 45.75 29.18
CA ALA A 17 41.47 45.25 27.98
C ALA A 17 41.60 43.72 27.84
N GLU A 18 42.77 43.16 28.15
CA GLU A 18 43.00 41.70 28.18
C GLU A 18 42.16 41.02 29.26
N PHE A 19 42.04 41.63 30.44
CA PHE A 19 41.21 41.12 31.54
C PHE A 19 39.73 41.10 31.18
N VAL A 20 39.21 42.20 30.62
CA VAL A 20 37.81 42.29 30.16
C VAL A 20 37.55 41.33 29.00
N GLY A 21 38.48 41.22 28.04
CA GLY A 21 38.39 40.25 26.94
C GLY A 21 38.49 38.79 27.41
N GLY A 22 39.19 38.52 28.51
CA GLY A 22 39.24 37.20 29.16
C GLY A 22 37.94 36.86 29.89
N LEU A 23 37.36 37.82 30.61
CA LEU A 23 36.05 37.68 31.26
C LEU A 23 34.92 37.48 30.25
N SER A 24 34.89 38.28 29.19
CA SER A 24 33.88 38.16 28.12
C SER A 24 33.92 36.78 27.46
N ARG A 25 35.12 36.26 27.14
CA ARG A 25 35.28 34.90 26.58
C ARG A 25 34.83 33.79 27.54
N ARG A 26 35.05 33.96 28.85
CA ARG A 26 34.58 32.99 29.86
C ARG A 26 33.06 33.00 30.00
N LEU A 27 32.44 34.17 30.06
CA LEU A 27 30.98 34.30 30.14
C LEU A 27 30.27 33.77 28.89
N LEU A 28 30.85 34.01 27.70
CA LEU A 28 30.37 33.42 26.45
C LEU A 28 30.46 31.88 26.49
N GLY A 29 31.59 31.32 26.90
CA GLY A 29 31.75 29.87 27.01
C GLY A 29 30.83 29.22 28.07
N GLU A 30 30.57 29.89 29.19
CA GLU A 30 29.61 29.42 30.20
C GLU A 30 28.16 29.44 29.69
N ALA A 31 27.78 30.46 28.92
CA ALA A 31 26.45 30.55 28.31
C ALA A 31 26.25 29.47 27.23
N GLU A 32 27.25 29.22 26.38
CA GLU A 32 27.23 28.14 25.38
C GLU A 32 27.09 26.76 26.06
N LEU A 33 27.85 26.50 27.13
CA LEU A 33 27.75 25.25 27.89
C LEU A 33 26.40 25.10 28.61
N GLN A 34 25.81 26.18 29.12
CA GLN A 34 24.46 26.13 29.70
C GLN A 34 23.40 25.82 28.65
N GLN A 35 23.54 26.39 27.45
CA GLN A 35 22.65 26.11 26.33
C GLN A 35 22.78 24.65 25.86
N GLU A 36 24.01 24.12 25.74
CA GLU A 36 24.25 22.71 25.39
C GLU A 36 23.69 21.75 26.45
N ASN A 37 23.90 22.03 27.75
CA ASN A 37 23.35 21.20 28.82
C ASN A 37 21.82 21.24 28.87
N HIS A 38 21.22 22.42 28.64
CA HIS A 38 19.77 22.53 28.57
C HIS A 38 19.20 21.74 27.39
N GLN A 39 19.81 21.86 26.21
CA GLN A 39 19.42 21.09 25.02
C GLN A 39 19.53 19.57 25.27
N LEU A 40 20.64 19.11 25.86
CA LEU A 40 20.83 17.70 26.22
C LEU A 40 19.77 17.19 27.21
N GLN A 41 19.33 18.03 28.14
CA GLN A 41 18.30 17.66 29.10
C GLN A 41 16.91 17.57 28.43
N VAL A 42 16.57 18.51 27.55
CA VAL A 42 15.36 18.46 26.72
C VAL A 42 15.35 17.20 25.85
N ASP A 43 16.47 16.86 25.21
CA ASP A 43 16.59 15.66 24.36
C ASP A 43 16.39 14.35 25.17
N ASN A 44 16.90 14.29 26.40
CA ASN A 44 16.73 13.15 27.29
C ASN A 44 15.26 13.01 27.76
N ASP A 45 14.63 14.10 28.14
CA ASP A 45 13.22 14.13 28.55
C ASP A 45 12.32 13.71 27.39
N LEU A 46 12.63 14.16 26.16
CA LEU A 46 11.93 13.77 24.94
C LEU A 46 12.07 12.26 24.65
N ALA A 47 13.26 11.70 24.78
CA ALA A 47 13.51 10.27 24.58
C ALA A 47 12.77 9.39 25.61
N GLU A 48 12.72 9.82 26.87
CA GLU A 48 11.98 9.11 27.91
C GLU A 48 10.47 9.17 27.66
N ARG A 49 9.94 10.33 27.25
CA ARG A 49 8.53 10.49 26.86
C ARG A 49 8.14 9.56 25.71
N GLN A 50 8.95 9.52 24.64
CA GLN A 50 8.75 8.61 23.51
C GLN A 50 8.69 7.14 23.95
N LYS A 51 9.58 6.74 24.84
CA LYS A 51 9.60 5.38 25.39
C LYS A 51 8.31 5.06 26.14
N ARG A 52 7.79 5.99 26.96
CA ARG A 52 6.54 5.79 27.70
C ARG A 52 5.33 5.67 26.77
N VAL A 53 5.23 6.50 25.73
CA VAL A 53 4.18 6.36 24.68
C VAL A 53 4.25 4.98 24.06
N CYS A 54 5.45 4.56 23.64
CA CYS A 54 5.67 3.23 23.09
C CYS A 54 5.28 2.10 24.05
N ASP A 55 5.59 2.20 25.34
CA ASP A 55 5.24 1.17 26.32
C ASP A 55 3.72 1.10 26.57
N GLU A 56 3.03 2.24 26.64
CA GLU A 56 1.56 2.27 26.76
C GLU A 56 0.86 1.72 25.51
N VAL A 57 1.32 2.07 24.31
CA VAL A 57 0.74 1.54 23.08
C VAL A 57 0.92 0.02 22.98
N LYS A 58 2.08 -0.51 23.41
CA LYS A 58 2.37 -1.95 23.39
C LYS A 58 1.62 -2.75 24.46
N LYS A 59 1.61 -2.27 25.70
CA LYS A 59 1.25 -3.07 26.89
C LYS A 59 0.06 -2.51 27.66
N GLY A 60 -0.35 -1.28 27.36
CA GLY A 60 -1.46 -0.61 28.03
C GLY A 60 -2.80 -1.32 27.77
N PRO A 61 -3.75 -1.26 28.71
CA PRO A 61 -5.09 -1.81 28.51
C PRO A 61 -5.79 -1.09 27.35
N LYS A 62 -6.26 -1.85 26.34
CA LYS A 62 -6.88 -1.29 25.12
C LYS A 62 -7.95 -0.22 25.40
N SER A 63 -8.81 -0.44 26.40
CA SER A 63 -9.91 0.47 26.75
C SER A 63 -9.47 1.84 27.27
N THR A 64 -8.24 1.98 27.77
CA THR A 64 -7.73 3.23 28.39
C THR A 64 -6.42 3.72 27.78
N ARG A 65 -5.91 3.01 26.77
CA ARG A 65 -4.62 3.28 26.14
C ARG A 65 -4.56 4.72 25.63
N HIS A 66 -5.54 5.15 24.85
CA HIS A 66 -5.63 6.52 24.34
C HIS A 66 -5.55 7.57 25.47
N ILE A 67 -6.25 7.39 26.59
CA ILE A 67 -6.22 8.33 27.74
C ILE A 67 -4.79 8.46 28.30
N ARG A 68 -4.08 7.33 28.44
CA ARG A 68 -2.72 7.33 28.99
C ARG A 68 -1.70 7.88 28.01
N VAL A 69 -1.85 7.55 26.73
CA VAL A 69 -1.05 8.14 25.66
C VAL A 69 -1.23 9.65 25.68
N ARG A 70 -2.48 10.15 25.71
CA ARG A 70 -2.83 11.58 25.82
C ARG A 70 -2.11 12.26 26.98
N ALA A 71 -2.23 11.68 28.16
CA ALA A 71 -1.60 12.23 29.36
C ALA A 71 -0.09 12.41 29.18
N ILE A 72 0.59 11.48 28.50
CA ILE A 72 2.02 11.58 28.20
C ILE A 72 2.31 12.62 27.12
N LEU A 73 1.45 12.72 26.09
CA LEU A 73 1.60 13.71 25.02
C LEU A 73 1.47 15.14 25.57
N GLU A 74 0.51 15.35 26.48
CA GLU A 74 0.16 16.65 27.07
C GLU A 74 1.10 17.07 28.23
N GLU A 75 2.10 16.27 28.62
CA GLU A 75 3.06 16.65 29.67
C GLU A 75 3.91 17.88 29.31
N THR A 76 4.07 18.19 28.03
CA THR A 76 4.80 19.38 27.56
C THR A 76 4.13 20.01 26.35
N GLU A 77 4.32 21.31 26.14
CA GLU A 77 3.91 21.99 24.90
C GLU A 77 4.80 21.66 23.69
N GLU A 78 5.94 21.00 23.89
CA GLU A 78 6.82 20.61 22.77
C GLU A 78 6.20 19.49 21.92
N PRO A 79 6.18 19.66 20.58
CA PRO A 79 5.70 18.63 19.66
C PRO A 79 6.59 17.39 19.77
N MET A 80 5.99 16.20 19.75
CA MET A 80 6.77 14.98 19.75
C MET A 80 7.65 14.89 18.51
N SER A 81 8.85 14.34 18.69
CA SER A 81 9.72 14.11 17.54
C SER A 81 9.03 13.19 16.53
N THR A 82 9.16 13.58 15.27
CA THR A 82 8.70 12.83 14.08
C THR A 82 9.33 11.43 13.95
N HIS A 83 10.38 11.14 14.72
CA HIS A 83 11.16 9.90 14.64
C HIS A 83 10.84 8.94 15.80
N MET A 84 9.58 8.87 16.24
CA MET A 84 9.22 8.00 17.36
C MET A 84 9.26 6.51 16.94
N TRP A 85 10.31 5.81 17.36
CA TRP A 85 10.47 4.39 17.08
C TRP A 85 10.30 3.55 18.34
N CYS A 86 9.39 2.60 18.28
CA CYS A 86 9.23 1.57 19.27
C CYS A 86 10.12 0.36 18.91
N GLN A 87 11.11 0.04 19.76
CA GLN A 87 11.92 -1.17 19.61
C GLN A 87 11.19 -2.40 20.21
N VAL A 88 10.86 -3.41 19.39
CA VAL A 88 10.07 -4.57 19.83
C VAL A 88 10.29 -5.83 18.98
N GLY A 89 10.81 -6.92 19.56
CA GLY A 89 10.67 -8.29 19.04
C GLY A 89 10.76 -8.48 17.51
N TRP A 90 9.75 -9.11 16.90
CA TRP A 90 9.65 -9.39 15.45
C TRP A 90 9.40 -8.14 14.58
N PHE A 91 9.11 -6.98 15.19
CA PHE A 91 8.89 -5.68 14.56
C PHE A 91 10.00 -4.71 14.98
N GLN A 92 11.20 -4.89 14.43
CA GLN A 92 12.35 -4.04 14.75
C GLN A 92 12.21 -2.68 14.07
N ARG A 93 11.66 -1.67 14.79
CA ARG A 93 11.37 -0.27 14.37
C ARG A 93 9.95 -0.10 13.81
N ALA A 94 8.95 -0.08 14.69
CA ALA A 94 7.57 0.35 14.38
C ALA A 94 7.24 1.64 15.11
N THR A 95 6.40 2.49 14.55
CA THR A 95 5.93 3.72 15.21
C THR A 95 4.72 3.43 16.11
N PRO A 96 4.39 4.32 17.07
CA PRO A 96 3.12 4.20 17.80
C PRO A 96 1.90 4.17 16.88
N LEU A 97 1.96 4.87 15.74
CA LEU A 97 0.88 4.89 14.75
C LEU A 97 0.74 3.53 14.05
N ASP A 98 1.86 2.86 13.72
CA ASP A 98 1.84 1.49 13.19
C ASP A 98 1.13 0.52 14.13
N TYR A 99 1.36 0.68 15.44
CA TYR A 99 0.69 -0.14 16.45
C TYR A 99 -0.80 0.18 16.57
N ALA A 100 -1.16 1.47 16.56
CA ALA A 100 -2.56 1.87 16.59
C ALA A 100 -3.29 1.30 15.36
N ALA A 101 -2.68 1.39 14.18
CA ALA A 101 -3.17 0.80 12.94
C ALA A 101 -3.30 -0.73 13.02
N ALA A 102 -2.27 -1.45 13.45
CA ALA A 102 -2.29 -2.92 13.54
C ALA A 102 -3.37 -3.47 14.49
N PHE A 103 -3.81 -2.66 15.46
CA PHE A 103 -4.85 -3.03 16.40
C PHE A 103 -6.20 -2.34 16.14
N ASN A 104 -6.32 -1.59 15.04
CA ASN A 104 -7.48 -0.75 14.70
C ASN A 104 -7.95 0.12 15.88
N ASP A 105 -6.98 0.71 16.58
CA ASP A 105 -7.18 1.60 17.73
C ASP A 105 -7.37 3.04 17.26
N MET A 106 -8.58 3.33 16.79
CA MET A 106 -8.95 4.61 16.19
C MET A 106 -8.61 5.80 17.10
N ALA A 107 -9.01 5.74 18.38
CA ALA A 107 -8.80 6.83 19.34
C ALA A 107 -7.31 7.13 19.58
N THR A 108 -6.45 6.10 19.57
CA THR A 108 -5.00 6.31 19.68
C THR A 108 -4.41 6.82 18.37
N ALA A 109 -4.86 6.33 17.23
CA ALA A 109 -4.38 6.77 15.91
C ALA A 109 -4.70 8.25 15.64
N GLU A 110 -5.95 8.66 15.84
CA GLU A 110 -6.41 10.04 15.70
C GLU A 110 -5.58 10.99 16.57
N MET A 111 -5.44 10.66 17.85
CA MET A 111 -4.63 11.43 18.79
C MET A 111 -3.16 11.54 18.36
N LEU A 112 -2.56 10.46 17.88
CA LEU A 112 -1.18 10.48 17.41
C LEU A 112 -1.04 11.40 16.19
N LEU A 113 -1.97 11.34 15.23
CA LEU A 113 -1.98 12.19 14.04
C LEU A 113 -2.18 13.68 14.41
N GLU A 114 -3.11 14.00 15.32
CA GLU A 114 -3.30 15.36 15.86
C GLU A 114 -2.02 15.94 16.48
N HIS A 115 -1.19 15.09 17.09
CA HIS A 115 0.08 15.48 17.72
C HIS A 115 1.30 15.35 16.78
N GLY A 116 1.07 15.28 15.46
CA GLY A 116 2.11 15.34 14.44
C GLY A 116 2.82 14.01 14.16
N ALA A 117 2.19 12.87 14.48
CA ALA A 117 2.71 11.59 14.04
C ALA A 117 2.81 11.54 12.51
N LEU A 118 3.97 11.13 12.01
CA LEU A 118 4.20 10.98 10.58
C LEU A 118 3.41 9.78 10.06
N VAL A 119 2.54 10.02 9.08
CA VAL A 119 1.70 8.98 8.48
C VAL A 119 2.48 8.04 7.55
N ASN A 120 3.53 8.55 6.87
CA ASN A 120 4.30 7.84 5.83
C ASN A 120 5.65 7.29 6.33
N THR A 121 5.72 6.88 7.60
CA THR A 121 6.98 6.35 8.15
C THR A 121 7.25 4.94 7.66
N ASP A 122 8.43 4.74 7.08
CA ASP A 122 8.91 3.41 6.71
C ASP A 122 9.33 2.64 7.98
N SER A 123 8.42 1.81 8.49
CA SER A 123 8.73 0.89 9.59
C SER A 123 9.52 -0.33 9.12
N PHE A 124 9.85 -1.24 10.04
CA PHE A 124 10.50 -2.51 9.70
C PHE A 124 9.80 -3.20 8.52
N ARG A 125 10.57 -3.60 7.50
CA ARG A 125 10.03 -4.19 6.26
C ARG A 125 9.06 -3.25 5.52
N ASN A 126 9.24 -1.93 5.64
CA ASN A 126 8.40 -0.91 5.01
C ASN A 126 6.90 -1.11 5.29
N ARG A 127 6.54 -1.61 6.49
CA ARG A 127 5.12 -1.70 6.85
C ARG A 127 4.61 -0.29 7.11
N HIS A 128 3.71 0.16 6.25
CA HIS A 128 3.04 1.45 6.30
C HIS A 128 1.79 1.36 7.19
N PRO A 129 1.42 2.35 8.03
CA PRO A 129 0.22 2.29 8.87
C PRO A 129 -1.04 1.88 8.10
N LEU A 130 -1.21 2.37 6.86
CA LEU A 130 -2.33 2.02 5.97
C LEU A 130 -2.43 0.52 5.69
N PHE A 131 -1.30 -0.16 5.54
CA PHE A 131 -1.27 -1.61 5.34
C PHE A 131 -1.59 -2.36 6.64
N ASN A 132 -1.09 -1.85 7.78
CA ASN A 132 -1.22 -2.52 9.07
C ASN A 132 -2.67 -2.63 9.57
N THR A 133 -3.56 -1.73 9.15
CA THR A 133 -5.01 -1.82 9.45
C THR A 133 -5.64 -3.14 8.95
N MET A 134 -5.04 -3.76 7.92
CA MET A 134 -5.46 -5.02 7.30
C MET A 134 -4.81 -6.26 7.93
N ALA A 135 -3.90 -6.11 8.90
CA ALA A 135 -3.14 -7.23 9.48
C ALA A 135 -3.94 -8.05 10.51
N GLY A 136 -5.18 -7.66 10.80
CA GLY A 136 -6.09 -8.38 11.70
C GLY A 136 -7.35 -8.86 10.97
N ASP A 137 -8.06 -9.79 11.59
CA ASP A 137 -9.34 -10.34 11.11
C ASP A 137 -10.51 -9.76 11.94
N PRO A 138 -11.03 -8.54 11.61
CA PRO A 138 -12.15 -7.97 12.33
C PRO A 138 -13.50 -8.36 11.69
N PRO A 139 -14.49 -8.80 12.49
CA PRO A 139 -15.87 -8.92 12.00
C PRO A 139 -16.44 -7.54 11.61
N ALA A 140 -17.27 -7.49 10.57
CA ALA A 140 -17.89 -6.26 10.05
C ALA A 140 -19.08 -5.77 10.92
N PRO A 141 -19.36 -4.44 10.97
CA PRO A 141 -18.59 -3.34 10.40
C PRO A 141 -17.29 -3.11 11.20
N SER A 142 -16.15 -3.10 10.50
CA SER A 142 -14.85 -3.11 11.16
C SER A 142 -14.31 -1.68 11.35
N PRO A 143 -13.63 -1.38 12.47
CA PRO A 143 -12.90 -0.12 12.67
C PRO A 143 -11.75 0.11 11.67
N ALA A 144 -11.42 -0.86 10.80
CA ALA A 144 -10.39 -0.70 9.77
C ALA A 144 -10.79 0.30 8.68
N PHE A 145 -12.08 0.40 8.29
CA PHE A 145 -12.52 1.31 7.23
C PHE A 145 -12.31 2.77 7.64
N GLU A 146 -12.86 3.16 8.80
CA GLU A 146 -12.72 4.53 9.34
C GLU A 146 -11.26 4.91 9.54
N LEU A 147 -10.41 3.95 9.94
CA LEU A 147 -8.99 4.20 10.13
C LEU A 147 -8.24 4.33 8.80
N VAL A 148 -8.63 3.61 7.75
CA VAL A 148 -8.09 3.81 6.40
C VAL A 148 -8.44 5.21 5.90
N GLU A 149 -9.70 5.61 6.03
CA GLU A 149 -10.18 6.94 5.66
C GLU A 149 -9.37 8.03 6.38
N LEU A 150 -9.26 7.93 7.71
CA LEU A 150 -8.46 8.85 8.52
C LEU A 150 -7.01 8.96 8.04
N LEU A 151 -6.35 7.82 7.76
CA LEU A 151 -4.96 7.81 7.31
C LEU A 151 -4.83 8.47 5.94
N LEU A 152 -5.74 8.20 5.00
CA LEU A 152 -5.76 8.82 3.67
C LEU A 152 -5.97 10.33 3.75
N ASP A 153 -6.89 10.80 4.61
CA ASP A 153 -7.14 12.23 4.86
C ASP A 153 -5.89 12.95 5.40
N HIS A 154 -5.04 12.24 6.15
CA HIS A 154 -3.77 12.75 6.65
C HIS A 154 -2.60 12.61 5.65
N GLY A 155 -2.88 12.22 4.40
CA GLY A 155 -1.88 12.14 3.33
C GLY A 155 -1.07 10.85 3.32
N SER A 156 -1.66 9.76 3.81
CA SER A 156 -1.08 8.42 3.68
C SER A 156 -0.85 8.03 2.21
N ASP A 157 0.34 7.54 1.91
CA ASP A 157 0.75 7.12 0.57
C ASP A 157 0.21 5.72 0.25
N VAL A 158 -0.78 5.67 -0.64
CA VAL A 158 -1.43 4.44 -1.13
C VAL A 158 -0.51 3.54 -1.95
N SER A 159 0.59 4.09 -2.50
CA SER A 159 1.51 3.38 -3.38
C SER A 159 2.59 2.60 -2.64
N LYS A 160 2.72 2.81 -1.33
CA LYS A 160 3.73 2.15 -0.50
C LYS A 160 3.57 0.63 -0.52
N THR A 161 4.67 -0.05 -0.77
CA THR A 161 4.77 -1.52 -0.73
C THR A 161 5.47 -1.99 0.53
N ASP A 162 5.01 -3.09 1.09
CA ASP A 162 5.77 -3.81 2.12
C ASP A 162 7.01 -4.50 1.51
N ASN A 163 8.02 -4.76 2.33
CA ASN A 163 9.24 -5.50 1.99
C ASN A 163 9.31 -6.80 2.80
N CYS A 164 8.17 -7.45 3.03
CA CYS A 164 8.14 -8.71 3.78
C CYS A 164 8.80 -9.83 2.97
N PRO A 165 9.78 -10.59 3.50
CA PRO A 165 10.46 -11.63 2.70
C PRO A 165 9.53 -12.75 2.18
N LEU A 166 8.36 -12.93 2.79
CA LEU A 166 7.36 -13.94 2.42
C LEU A 166 6.19 -13.38 1.58
N SER A 167 6.03 -12.05 1.52
CA SER A 167 4.86 -11.39 0.92
C SER A 167 5.22 -10.03 0.29
N GLY A 168 6.50 -9.83 -0.04
CA GLY A 168 7.08 -8.53 -0.36
C GLY A 168 6.50 -7.94 -1.62
N GLY A 169 6.43 -6.62 -1.70
CA GLY A 169 5.84 -5.90 -2.84
C GLY A 169 4.34 -5.69 -2.74
N GLN A 170 3.70 -6.07 -1.63
CA GLN A 170 2.26 -5.84 -1.45
C GLN A 170 1.95 -4.37 -1.09
N THR A 171 1.02 -3.78 -1.83
CA THR A 171 0.37 -2.50 -1.50
C THR A 171 -0.85 -2.72 -0.58
N ALA A 172 -1.42 -1.62 -0.06
CA ALA A 172 -2.68 -1.69 0.69
C ALA A 172 -3.82 -2.33 -0.13
N LEU A 173 -3.84 -2.12 -1.46
CA LEU A 173 -4.85 -2.71 -2.36
C LEU A 173 -4.72 -4.23 -2.43
N HIS A 174 -3.50 -4.79 -2.45
CA HIS A 174 -3.30 -6.23 -2.37
C HIS A 174 -3.88 -6.81 -1.07
N ALA A 175 -3.62 -6.15 0.06
CA ALA A 175 -4.12 -6.61 1.36
C ALA A 175 -5.64 -6.54 1.44
N ALA A 176 -6.25 -5.44 1.00
CA ALA A 176 -7.70 -5.26 0.96
C ALA A 176 -8.40 -6.31 0.09
N ALA A 177 -7.80 -6.67 -1.05
CA ALA A 177 -8.32 -7.73 -1.91
C ALA A 177 -8.19 -9.13 -1.29
N MET A 178 -7.06 -9.40 -0.62
CA MET A 178 -6.82 -10.69 0.07
C MET A 178 -7.79 -10.92 1.23
N ILE A 179 -8.26 -9.86 1.90
CA ILE A 179 -9.27 -9.97 2.97
C ILE A 179 -10.72 -9.87 2.45
N GLY A 180 -10.90 -9.68 1.13
CA GLY A 180 -12.23 -9.61 0.51
C GLY A 180 -13.06 -8.39 0.87
N ARG A 181 -12.44 -7.27 1.27
CA ARG A 181 -13.14 -6.07 1.76
C ARG A 181 -13.37 -5.03 0.66
N ASN A 182 -14.50 -5.15 -0.03
CA ASN A 182 -14.85 -4.28 -1.16
C ASN A 182 -14.96 -2.79 -0.79
N ASP A 183 -15.51 -2.47 0.39
CA ASP A 183 -15.60 -1.11 0.91
C ASP A 183 -14.21 -0.43 1.01
N ILE A 184 -13.22 -1.17 1.48
CA ILE A 184 -11.83 -0.68 1.57
C ILE A 184 -11.19 -0.59 0.18
N VAL A 185 -11.47 -1.54 -0.71
CA VAL A 185 -10.96 -1.52 -2.10
C VAL A 185 -11.46 -0.28 -2.83
N GLU A 186 -12.76 0.01 -2.77
CA GLU A 186 -13.35 1.22 -3.35
C GLU A 186 -12.72 2.49 -2.76
N LEU A 187 -12.55 2.53 -1.43
CA LEU A 187 -11.92 3.66 -0.76
C LEU A 187 -10.47 3.88 -1.23
N LEU A 188 -9.66 2.82 -1.32
CA LEU A 188 -8.28 2.92 -1.79
C LEU A 188 -8.19 3.36 -3.26
N LEU A 189 -9.05 2.82 -4.14
CA LEU A 189 -9.11 3.23 -5.54
C LEU A 189 -9.54 4.70 -5.68
N SER A 190 -10.52 5.15 -4.89
CA SER A 190 -10.92 6.56 -4.84
C SER A 190 -9.81 7.48 -4.32
N GLY A 191 -8.95 6.95 -3.43
CA GLY A 191 -7.74 7.59 -2.93
C GLY A 191 -6.56 7.57 -3.91
N GLY A 192 -6.76 7.11 -5.14
CA GLY A 192 -5.74 7.10 -6.19
C GLY A 192 -4.78 5.91 -6.14
N ALA A 193 -5.15 4.81 -5.47
CA ALA A 193 -4.39 3.57 -5.56
C ALA A 193 -4.34 3.10 -7.02
N ASP A 194 -3.16 2.69 -7.47
CA ASP A 194 -3.02 2.01 -8.75
C ASP A 194 -3.76 0.66 -8.68
N VAL A 195 -4.66 0.42 -9.65
CA VAL A 195 -5.39 -0.84 -9.79
C VAL A 195 -4.47 -1.99 -10.25
N ASN A 196 -3.36 -1.64 -10.92
CA ASN A 196 -2.36 -2.56 -11.44
C ASN A 196 -0.99 -2.36 -10.76
N PRO A 197 -0.92 -2.39 -9.42
CA PRO A 197 0.36 -2.29 -8.74
C PRO A 197 1.24 -3.47 -9.16
N GLY A 198 2.55 -3.28 -9.12
CA GLY A 198 3.50 -4.36 -9.42
C GLY A 198 3.20 -5.62 -8.62
N THR A 199 3.46 -6.78 -9.22
CA THR A 199 3.20 -8.06 -8.57
C THR A 199 4.07 -8.22 -7.33
N ASN A 200 3.53 -8.89 -6.31
CA ASN A 200 4.31 -9.24 -5.15
C ASN A 200 5.28 -10.39 -5.43
N SER A 201 6.02 -10.83 -4.41
CA SER A 201 7.00 -11.92 -4.53
C SER A 201 6.44 -13.25 -5.07
N GLY A 202 5.13 -13.47 -5.02
CA GLY A 202 4.44 -14.63 -5.59
C GLY A 202 3.84 -14.39 -6.98
N GLY A 203 4.11 -13.25 -7.62
CA GLY A 203 3.52 -12.90 -8.91
C GLY A 203 2.05 -12.48 -8.82
N ARG A 204 1.50 -12.27 -7.63
CA ARG A 204 0.05 -12.03 -7.46
C ARG A 204 -0.29 -10.55 -7.54
N THR A 205 -1.34 -10.24 -8.30
CA THR A 205 -2.00 -8.93 -8.38
C THR A 205 -3.15 -8.84 -7.36
N PRO A 206 -3.71 -7.64 -7.10
CA PRO A 206 -4.92 -7.52 -6.27
C PRO A 206 -6.10 -8.35 -6.82
N LEU A 207 -6.29 -8.41 -8.14
CA LEU A 207 -7.35 -9.21 -8.76
C LEU A 207 -7.18 -10.71 -8.46
N LEU A 208 -5.97 -11.23 -8.58
CA LEU A 208 -5.68 -12.64 -8.25
C LEU A 208 -5.92 -12.94 -6.75
N TYR A 209 -5.67 -11.98 -5.86
CA TYR A 209 -6.02 -12.13 -4.45
C TYR A 209 -7.53 -12.17 -4.20
N ALA A 210 -8.30 -11.32 -4.89
CA ALA A 210 -9.76 -11.33 -4.80
C ALA A 210 -10.35 -12.67 -5.26
N ILE A 211 -9.80 -13.23 -6.35
CA ILE A 211 -10.18 -14.55 -6.89
C ILE A 211 -9.80 -15.67 -5.91
N TYR A 212 -8.60 -15.63 -5.33
CA TYR A 212 -8.16 -16.58 -4.31
C TYR A 212 -9.10 -16.58 -3.09
N GLU A 213 -9.50 -15.39 -2.62
CA GLU A 213 -10.44 -15.22 -1.52
C GLU A 213 -11.90 -15.47 -1.94
N LYS A 214 -12.16 -15.74 -3.23
CA LYS A 214 -13.50 -15.94 -3.82
C LYS A 214 -14.45 -14.77 -3.59
N SER A 215 -13.90 -13.56 -3.44
CA SER A 215 -14.67 -12.34 -3.27
C SER A 215 -15.07 -11.79 -4.63
N THR A 216 -16.24 -12.19 -5.10
CA THR A 216 -16.79 -11.79 -6.41
C THR A 216 -17.04 -10.27 -6.50
N ASP A 217 -17.45 -9.65 -5.40
CA ASP A 217 -17.65 -8.20 -5.32
C ASP A 217 -16.34 -7.44 -5.51
N VAL A 218 -15.26 -7.85 -4.81
CA VAL A 218 -13.95 -7.23 -5.00
C VAL A 218 -13.41 -7.47 -6.40
N ALA A 219 -13.54 -8.70 -6.93
CA ALA A 219 -13.09 -9.01 -8.28
C ALA A 219 -13.80 -8.13 -9.32
N ARG A 220 -15.12 -7.96 -9.20
CA ARG A 220 -15.91 -7.04 -10.04
C ARG A 220 -15.37 -5.62 -9.97
N THR A 221 -15.23 -5.06 -8.77
CA THR A 221 -14.74 -3.68 -8.58
C THR A 221 -13.36 -3.48 -9.21
N LEU A 222 -12.44 -4.43 -9.05
CA LEU A 222 -11.11 -4.36 -9.65
C LEU A 222 -11.16 -4.45 -11.19
N ILE A 223 -11.97 -5.35 -11.75
CA ILE A 223 -12.16 -5.50 -13.20
C ILE A 223 -12.76 -4.21 -13.80
N GLU A 224 -13.81 -3.68 -13.19
CA GLU A 224 -14.46 -2.42 -13.60
C GLU A 224 -13.52 -1.22 -13.47
N ALA A 225 -12.59 -1.24 -12.50
CA ALA A 225 -11.54 -0.25 -12.35
C ALA A 225 -10.37 -0.39 -13.34
N GLY A 226 -10.38 -1.42 -14.22
CA GLY A 226 -9.37 -1.62 -15.26
C GLY A 226 -8.17 -2.47 -14.81
N ALA A 227 -8.37 -3.42 -13.90
CA ALA A 227 -7.35 -4.42 -13.57
C ALA A 227 -6.91 -5.19 -14.82
N ASP A 228 -5.61 -5.46 -14.94
CA ASP A 228 -5.05 -6.32 -15.99
C ASP A 228 -5.36 -7.79 -15.69
N VAL A 229 -6.27 -8.32 -16.47
CA VAL A 229 -6.81 -9.68 -16.39
C VAL A 229 -5.86 -10.74 -16.97
N ASN A 230 -4.86 -10.33 -17.74
CA ASN A 230 -3.92 -11.25 -18.41
C ASN A 230 -2.60 -11.43 -17.67
N THR A 231 -2.37 -10.68 -16.58
CA THR A 231 -1.18 -10.88 -15.75
C THR A 231 -1.20 -12.30 -15.16
N THR A 232 -0.06 -12.98 -15.23
CA THR A 232 0.13 -14.34 -14.73
C THR A 232 0.82 -14.35 -13.37
N ASP A 233 0.44 -15.27 -12.49
CA ASP A 233 1.18 -15.56 -11.27
C ASP A 233 2.43 -16.45 -11.50
N SER A 234 3.04 -16.93 -10.41
CA SER A 234 4.22 -17.80 -10.48
C SER A 234 3.99 -19.15 -11.16
N ASP A 235 2.75 -19.62 -11.22
CA ASP A 235 2.37 -20.87 -11.88
C ASP A 235 2.01 -20.64 -13.37
N GLY A 236 2.10 -19.40 -13.83
CA GLY A 236 1.70 -19.01 -15.19
C GLY A 236 0.18 -18.87 -15.32
N ASP A 237 -0.57 -18.92 -14.21
CA ASP A 237 -2.02 -18.87 -14.22
C ASP A 237 -2.49 -17.40 -14.31
N THR A 238 -3.34 -17.11 -15.28
CA THR A 238 -4.05 -15.82 -15.42
C THR A 238 -5.26 -15.74 -14.49
N ALA A 239 -5.98 -14.61 -14.50
CA ALA A 239 -7.27 -14.50 -13.80
C ALA A 239 -8.26 -15.59 -14.25
N LEU A 240 -8.32 -15.86 -15.56
CA LEU A 240 -9.23 -16.86 -16.14
C LEU A 240 -8.92 -18.29 -15.64
N HIS A 241 -7.63 -18.66 -15.61
CA HIS A 241 -7.19 -19.94 -15.02
C HIS A 241 -7.61 -20.05 -13.57
N ASN A 242 -7.29 -19.05 -12.74
CA ASN A 242 -7.61 -19.06 -11.32
C ASN A 242 -9.14 -19.13 -11.08
N THR A 243 -9.96 -18.42 -11.86
CA THR A 243 -11.43 -18.53 -11.74
C THR A 243 -11.97 -19.91 -12.10
N ALA A 244 -11.34 -20.62 -13.05
CA ALA A 244 -11.67 -22.01 -13.36
C ALA A 244 -11.28 -22.95 -12.21
N ILE A 245 -10.09 -22.79 -11.63
CA ILE A 245 -9.61 -23.56 -10.46
C ILE A 245 -10.58 -23.40 -9.28
N TYR A 246 -10.99 -22.16 -8.98
CA TYR A 246 -11.84 -21.88 -7.82
C TYR A 246 -13.34 -22.06 -8.07
N GLY A 247 -13.74 -22.28 -9.32
CA GLY A 247 -15.13 -22.46 -9.74
C GLY A 247 -15.97 -21.20 -9.55
N LEU A 248 -15.57 -20.09 -10.18
CA LEU A 248 -16.20 -18.77 -10.05
C LEU A 248 -16.83 -18.33 -11.39
N PRO A 249 -17.96 -18.93 -11.83
CA PRO A 249 -18.57 -18.63 -13.12
C PRO A 249 -19.00 -17.17 -13.25
N GLU A 250 -19.42 -16.51 -12.16
CA GLU A 250 -19.78 -15.10 -12.21
C GLU A 250 -18.60 -14.20 -12.57
N VAL A 251 -17.40 -14.54 -12.09
CA VAL A 251 -16.18 -13.78 -12.40
C VAL A 251 -15.70 -14.10 -13.82
N ILE A 252 -15.85 -15.34 -14.30
CA ILE A 252 -15.60 -15.69 -15.70
C ILE A 252 -16.49 -14.84 -16.62
N GLY A 253 -17.79 -14.76 -16.32
CA GLY A 253 -18.72 -13.91 -17.05
C GLY A 253 -18.23 -12.46 -17.13
N LEU A 254 -17.82 -11.88 -15.99
CA LEU A 254 -17.28 -10.53 -15.95
C LEU A 254 -16.01 -10.35 -16.77
N LEU A 255 -15.08 -11.31 -16.72
CA LEU A 255 -13.85 -11.25 -17.50
C LEU A 255 -14.16 -11.29 -19.00
N LEU A 256 -15.15 -12.09 -19.41
CA LEU A 256 -15.54 -12.25 -20.82
C LEU A 256 -16.46 -11.13 -21.35
N GLU A 257 -16.93 -10.21 -20.50
CA GLU A 257 -17.74 -9.08 -20.95
C GLU A 257 -16.96 -8.14 -21.88
N ASN A 258 -17.67 -7.59 -22.88
CA ASN A 258 -17.10 -6.76 -23.94
C ASN A 258 -16.33 -5.54 -23.39
N GLY A 259 -15.00 -5.56 -23.51
CA GLY A 259 -14.14 -4.44 -23.15
C GLY A 259 -12.83 -4.87 -22.48
N HIS A 260 -12.82 -6.04 -21.85
CA HIS A 260 -11.61 -6.64 -21.31
C HIS A 260 -10.96 -7.45 -22.43
N ARG A 261 -9.76 -7.05 -22.87
CA ARG A 261 -8.99 -7.81 -23.87
C ARG A 261 -8.43 -9.07 -23.23
N VAL A 262 -9.29 -10.01 -22.85
CA VAL A 262 -8.90 -11.29 -22.25
C VAL A 262 -8.28 -12.18 -23.31
N ASP A 263 -7.10 -12.71 -23.02
CA ASP A 263 -6.60 -13.87 -23.74
C ASP A 263 -7.37 -15.10 -23.25
N ILE A 264 -8.09 -15.75 -24.16
CA ILE A 264 -8.89 -16.95 -23.88
C ILE A 264 -8.09 -18.26 -24.05
N HIS A 265 -6.92 -18.21 -24.70
CA HIS A 265 -6.04 -19.37 -24.92
C HIS A 265 -4.65 -19.28 -24.24
N PRO A 266 -4.46 -18.58 -23.11
CA PRO A 266 -3.17 -18.58 -22.44
C PRO A 266 -2.91 -19.98 -21.90
N LEU A 267 -1.66 -20.43 -22.00
CA LEU A 267 -1.20 -21.68 -21.41
C LEU A 267 -0.43 -21.37 -20.14
N ASN A 268 -0.80 -22.01 -19.04
CA ASN A 268 -0.02 -21.95 -17.81
C ASN A 268 1.27 -22.79 -17.88
N ASN A 269 2.04 -22.87 -16.79
CA ASN A 269 3.31 -23.63 -16.76
C ASN A 269 3.13 -25.15 -16.95
N LYS A 270 1.91 -25.67 -16.81
CA LYS A 270 1.55 -27.07 -17.08
C LYS A 270 1.07 -27.29 -18.51
N GLY A 271 0.96 -26.23 -19.32
CA GLY A 271 0.44 -26.29 -20.68
C GLY A 271 -1.08 -26.46 -20.74
N GLN A 272 -1.80 -26.01 -19.72
CA GLN A 272 -3.26 -26.07 -19.63
C GLN A 272 -3.85 -24.69 -19.92
N THR A 273 -4.99 -24.65 -20.60
CA THR A 273 -5.87 -23.47 -20.68
C THR A 273 -6.83 -23.43 -19.49
N ALA A 274 -7.53 -22.30 -19.30
CA ALA A 274 -8.61 -22.21 -18.32
C ALA A 274 -9.73 -23.24 -18.57
N LEU A 275 -10.04 -23.54 -19.85
CA LEU A 275 -11.04 -24.55 -20.22
C LEU A 275 -10.58 -25.97 -19.83
N ASP A 276 -9.30 -26.31 -20.07
CA ASP A 276 -8.75 -27.60 -19.68
C ASP A 276 -8.85 -27.82 -18.16
N ILE A 277 -8.53 -26.78 -17.38
CA ILE A 277 -8.67 -26.81 -15.92
C ILE A 277 -10.13 -26.98 -15.51
N ALA A 278 -11.05 -26.18 -16.07
CA ALA A 278 -12.48 -26.28 -15.72
C ALA A 278 -13.03 -27.69 -16.01
N ALA A 279 -12.63 -28.28 -17.14
CA ALA A 279 -13.00 -29.64 -17.50
C ALA A 279 -12.43 -30.67 -16.52
N GLU A 280 -11.14 -30.57 -16.14
CA GLU A 280 -10.50 -31.45 -15.16
C GLU A 280 -11.22 -31.38 -13.79
N GLU A 281 -11.43 -30.17 -13.26
CA GLU A 281 -12.07 -29.92 -11.96
C GLU A 281 -13.55 -30.36 -11.93
N SER A 282 -14.24 -30.33 -13.08
CA SER A 282 -15.65 -30.78 -13.19
C SER A 282 -15.83 -32.29 -13.03
N THR A 283 -14.82 -33.09 -13.37
CA THR A 283 -14.92 -34.57 -13.31
C THR A 283 -14.91 -35.12 -11.89
N ASP A 284 -14.38 -34.36 -10.93
CA ASP A 284 -14.27 -34.78 -9.53
C ASP A 284 -15.57 -34.49 -8.73
N ARG A 285 -16.50 -33.67 -9.26
CA ARG A 285 -17.71 -33.22 -8.54
C ARG A 285 -18.94 -33.08 -9.47
N ARG A 286 -19.88 -34.02 -9.40
CA ARG A 286 -21.06 -34.10 -10.32
C ARG A 286 -22.06 -32.93 -10.29
N ASP A 287 -21.98 -32.05 -9.29
CA ASP A 287 -22.81 -30.84 -9.15
C ASP A 287 -21.92 -29.61 -8.83
N SER A 288 -20.76 -29.52 -9.49
CA SER A 288 -19.77 -28.47 -9.22
C SER A 288 -20.05 -27.18 -10.01
N PRO A 289 -19.77 -25.99 -9.43
CA PRO A 289 -19.71 -24.73 -10.20
C PRO A 289 -18.75 -24.79 -11.40
N CYS A 290 -17.88 -25.80 -11.49
CA CYS A 290 -17.02 -26.07 -12.64
C CYS A 290 -17.81 -26.38 -13.94
N THR A 291 -19.01 -26.95 -13.89
CA THR A 291 -19.80 -27.22 -15.12
C THR A 291 -20.22 -25.92 -15.81
N GLU A 292 -20.65 -24.92 -15.05
CA GLU A 292 -21.00 -23.61 -15.59
C GLU A 292 -19.75 -22.89 -16.14
N CYS A 293 -18.61 -23.00 -15.44
CA CYS A 293 -17.33 -22.51 -15.93
C CYS A 293 -16.96 -23.11 -17.29
N VAL A 294 -17.12 -24.44 -17.46
CA VAL A 294 -16.91 -25.11 -18.77
C VAL A 294 -17.81 -24.49 -19.83
N THR A 295 -19.12 -24.37 -19.58
CA THR A 295 -20.05 -23.84 -20.59
C THR A 295 -19.75 -22.40 -21.01
N LEU A 296 -19.32 -21.55 -20.06
CA LEU A 296 -18.95 -20.16 -20.36
C LEU A 296 -17.66 -20.10 -21.18
N LEU A 297 -16.66 -20.90 -20.82
CA LEU A 297 -15.37 -20.93 -21.51
C LEU A 297 -15.48 -21.57 -22.90
N GLU A 298 -16.26 -22.65 -23.07
CA GLU A 298 -16.57 -23.23 -24.39
C GLU A 298 -17.23 -22.17 -25.30
N GLY A 299 -18.25 -21.47 -24.79
CA GLY A 299 -18.92 -20.42 -25.57
C GLY A 299 -17.99 -19.26 -25.96
N ALA A 300 -17.03 -18.91 -25.10
CA ALA A 300 -16.03 -17.89 -25.41
C ALA A 300 -15.02 -18.35 -26.48
N VAL A 301 -14.58 -19.61 -26.41
CA VAL A 301 -13.70 -20.21 -27.42
C VAL A 301 -14.41 -20.26 -28.77
N ASP A 302 -15.63 -20.77 -28.83
CA ASP A 302 -16.42 -20.84 -30.06
C ASP A 302 -16.62 -19.44 -30.69
N ALA A 303 -16.88 -18.42 -29.86
CA ALA A 303 -17.05 -17.04 -30.32
C ALA A 303 -15.76 -16.46 -30.92
N ALA A 304 -14.61 -16.68 -30.26
CA ALA A 304 -13.32 -16.18 -30.75
C ALA A 304 -12.87 -16.89 -32.03
N GLU A 305 -13.11 -18.21 -32.16
CA GLU A 305 -12.84 -18.95 -33.38
C GLU A 305 -13.70 -18.44 -34.56
N ALA A 306 -14.97 -18.14 -34.31
CA ALA A 306 -15.86 -17.56 -35.32
C ALA A 306 -15.40 -16.16 -35.80
N GLU A 307 -14.84 -15.33 -34.91
CA GLU A 307 -14.26 -14.03 -35.29
C GLU A 307 -12.99 -14.20 -36.15
N GLY A 308 -12.13 -15.16 -35.81
CA GLY A 308 -10.92 -15.49 -36.59
C GLY A 308 -11.23 -16.04 -37.98
N GLU A 309 -12.35 -16.75 -38.16
CA GLU A 309 -12.84 -17.17 -39.48
C GLU A 309 -13.41 -16.00 -40.30
N GLY A 310 -14.08 -15.04 -39.66
CA GLY A 310 -14.61 -13.83 -40.29
C GLY A 310 -13.52 -12.94 -40.92
N GLU A 311 -12.39 -12.75 -40.26
CA GLU A 311 -11.22 -12.04 -40.83
C GLU A 311 -10.58 -12.79 -42.02
N LYS A 312 -10.61 -14.13 -41.99
CA LYS A 312 -10.12 -14.98 -43.08
C LYS A 312 -11.02 -14.93 -44.33
N VAL A 313 -12.33 -14.78 -44.14
CA VAL A 313 -13.29 -14.64 -45.25
C VAL A 313 -13.20 -13.25 -45.90
N LEU A 314 -12.93 -12.19 -45.13
CA LEU A 314 -12.75 -10.84 -45.69
C LEU A 314 -11.43 -10.67 -46.45
N SER A 315 -10.36 -11.36 -46.02
CA SER A 315 -9.05 -11.36 -46.72
C SER A 315 -8.97 -12.26 -47.96
N SER A 316 -10.01 -13.05 -48.26
CA SER A 316 -10.07 -13.89 -49.48
C SER A 316 -11.04 -13.37 -50.55
N SER A 317 -11.54 -12.13 -50.40
CA SER A 317 -12.51 -11.51 -51.32
C SER A 317 -11.90 -10.63 -52.43
N ASP A 318 -10.63 -10.82 -52.79
CA ASP A 318 -9.96 -10.11 -53.91
C ASP A 318 -10.28 -10.67 -55.32
N ASP A 319 -11.24 -11.60 -55.47
CA ASP A 319 -11.56 -12.26 -56.76
C ASP A 319 -12.99 -12.03 -57.28
N PHE A 320 -13.58 -10.84 -57.09
CA PHE A 320 -14.82 -10.47 -57.80
C PHE A 320 -14.84 -9.00 -58.25
N ALA A 321 -13.94 -8.64 -59.17
CA ALA A 321 -14.06 -7.40 -59.93
C ALA A 321 -13.53 -7.51 -61.37
N GLU A 322 -13.89 -8.54 -62.13
CA GLU A 322 -13.77 -8.47 -63.59
C GLU A 322 -14.75 -9.41 -64.30
N ALA A 323 -15.92 -8.88 -64.70
CA ALA A 323 -16.65 -9.27 -65.92
C ALA A 323 -18.12 -8.78 -65.90
N VAL A 324 -18.38 -7.50 -66.21
CA VAL A 324 -19.57 -7.11 -67.01
C VAL A 324 -19.23 -5.83 -67.80
N MET A 325 -18.56 -5.98 -68.93
CA MET A 325 -18.64 -5.01 -70.04
C MET A 325 -18.76 -5.82 -71.33
N ILE A 326 -19.94 -6.36 -71.58
CA ILE A 326 -20.37 -6.75 -72.93
C ILE A 326 -21.31 -5.64 -73.38
N GLY A 327 -20.91 -4.94 -74.44
CA GLY A 327 -21.60 -3.76 -74.94
C GLY A 327 -22.88 -4.05 -75.70
N GLU A 328 -23.71 -3.03 -75.80
CA GLU A 328 -24.62 -2.82 -76.91
C GLU A 328 -24.41 -1.40 -77.43
N GLY A 329 -23.98 -1.32 -78.70
CA GLY A 329 -24.18 -0.14 -79.53
C GLY A 329 -25.41 -0.38 -80.40
N GLY A 330 -26.23 0.66 -80.60
CA GLY A 330 -27.35 0.62 -81.53
C GLY A 330 -28.29 1.82 -81.41
N GLU A 331 -28.20 2.69 -82.41
CA GLU A 331 -29.01 3.89 -82.75
C GLU A 331 -28.72 5.22 -82.04
#